data_AF-A0A2T1D2Q4-F1
#
_entry.id   AF-A0A2T1D2Q4-F1
#
_cell.length_a   1.000
_cell.length_b   1.000
_cell.length_c   1.000
_cell.angle_alpha   90.00
_cell.angle_beta   90.00
_cell.angle_gamma   90.00
#
_symmetry.space_group_name_H-M   'P 1'
#
loop_
_entity.id
_entity.type
_entity.pdbx_description
1 polymer ?
#
loop_
_entity_poly.entity_id
_entity_poly.type
_entity_poly.pdbx_seq_one_letter_code
_entity_poly.pdbx_strand_id
1 'polypeptide(L)'
;MVCAIAIALIVSSPTLAKAESRDRAVDRLTDFLFYKVNPQLNNRKLQPGDREYIRQWQRLREAIDPRVKSVQEVCYRPEPGETGWEFTTINGQTYDQTYDRLADTIFYSRHPQRTRQPIPKNDQISISEWSAIRQYMFISNCGL
;
A
#
# COMPACT_ATOMS: atom_id res chain seq x y z
N MET A 1 -44.62 38.84 -30.96
CA MET A 1 -43.52 38.44 -30.07
C MET A 1 -43.75 37.01 -29.63
N VAL A 2 -42.93 36.07 -30.08
CA VAL A 2 -42.99 34.67 -29.65
C VAL A 2 -41.58 34.31 -29.19
N CYS A 3 -41.38 34.27 -27.88
CA CYS A 3 -40.13 33.81 -27.27
C CYS A 3 -40.12 32.29 -27.27
N ALA A 4 -39.39 31.68 -28.18
CA ALA A 4 -39.02 30.27 -28.10
C ALA A 4 -37.77 30.15 -27.22
N ILE A 5 -37.95 29.74 -25.96
CA ILE A 5 -36.82 29.39 -25.08
C ILE A 5 -36.49 27.93 -25.37
N ALA A 6 -35.43 27.70 -26.12
CA ALA A 6 -34.84 26.37 -26.29
C ALA A 6 -34.12 25.98 -24.99
N ILE A 7 -34.71 25.06 -24.24
CA ILE A 7 -34.06 24.45 -23.07
C ILE A 7 -33.04 23.44 -23.61
N ALA A 8 -31.78 23.85 -23.69
CA ALA A 8 -30.67 22.94 -23.95
C ALA A 8 -30.51 22.01 -22.76
N LEU A 9 -30.95 20.76 -22.89
CA LEU A 9 -30.65 19.68 -21.97
C LEU A 9 -29.14 19.39 -22.04
N ILE A 10 -28.38 19.98 -21.13
CA ILE A 10 -26.99 19.59 -20.89
C ILE A 10 -27.03 18.20 -20.26
N VAL A 11 -26.98 17.17 -21.10
CA VAL A 11 -26.76 15.79 -20.68
C VAL A 11 -25.33 15.72 -20.15
N SER A 12 -25.19 16.02 -18.86
CA SER A 12 -23.98 15.76 -18.11
C SER A 12 -23.86 14.25 -18.00
N SER A 13 -23.15 13.61 -18.94
CA SER A 13 -22.82 12.19 -18.81
C SER A 13 -22.09 12.02 -17.48
N PRO A 14 -22.56 11.17 -16.56
CA PRO A 14 -21.77 10.86 -15.38
C PRO A 14 -20.47 10.26 -15.88
N THR A 15 -19.35 10.95 -15.65
CA THR A 15 -18.02 10.37 -15.84
C THR A 15 -17.95 9.19 -14.89
N LEU A 16 -18.21 7.99 -15.41
CA LEU A 16 -17.95 6.74 -14.71
C LEU A 16 -16.48 6.82 -14.29
N ALA A 17 -16.22 6.98 -12.99
CA ALA A 17 -14.87 7.06 -12.47
C ALA A 17 -14.13 5.81 -12.98
N LYS A 18 -13.07 6.02 -13.77
CA LYS A 18 -12.30 4.91 -14.33
C LYS A 18 -11.76 4.10 -13.16
N ALA A 19 -12.17 2.83 -13.05
CA ALA A 19 -11.67 1.92 -12.03
C ALA A 19 -10.13 1.94 -12.01
N GLU A 20 -9.55 2.02 -10.81
CA GLU A 20 -8.10 2.00 -10.63
C GLU A 20 -7.52 0.71 -11.24
N SER A 21 -6.38 0.80 -11.93
CA SER A 21 -5.65 -0.38 -12.39
C SER A 21 -4.87 -1.02 -11.24
N ARG A 22 -4.68 -2.35 -11.26
CA ARG A 22 -3.92 -3.07 -10.22
C ARG A 22 -2.57 -2.44 -9.90
N ASP A 23 -1.79 -2.10 -10.91
CA ASP A 23 -0.46 -1.49 -10.72
C ASP A 23 -0.50 -0.16 -9.99
N ARG A 24 -1.53 0.67 -10.24
CA ARG A 24 -1.72 1.92 -9.51
C ARG A 24 -2.09 1.68 -8.06
N ALA A 25 -2.90 0.65 -7.79
CA ALA A 25 -3.21 0.26 -6.42
C ALA A 25 -1.98 -0.29 -5.69
N VAL A 26 -1.12 -1.06 -6.36
CA VAL A 26 0.18 -1.50 -5.81
C VAL A 26 1.02 -0.29 -5.45
N ASP A 27 1.15 0.70 -6.33
CA ASP A 27 1.92 1.91 -6.07
C ASP A 27 1.31 2.73 -4.91
N ARG A 28 -0.01 2.91 -4.89
CA ARG A 28 -0.76 3.62 -3.82
C ARG A 28 -0.56 2.97 -2.45
N LEU A 29 -0.71 1.65 -2.36
CA LEU A 29 -0.52 0.89 -1.13
C LEU A 29 0.94 0.92 -0.67
N THR A 30 1.87 0.86 -1.63
CA THR A 30 3.31 1.00 -1.36
C THR A 30 3.62 2.38 -0.78
N ASP A 31 3.14 3.46 -1.40
CA ASP A 31 3.33 4.83 -0.91
C ASP A 31 2.77 5.00 0.51
N PHE A 32 1.53 4.55 0.74
CA PHE A 32 0.87 4.66 2.03
C PHE A 32 1.70 4.02 3.15
N LEU A 33 2.13 2.78 2.95
CA LEU A 33 2.93 2.04 3.93
C LEU A 33 4.35 2.61 4.06
N PHE A 34 4.96 3.00 2.94
CA PHE A 34 6.30 3.58 2.90
C PHE A 34 6.39 4.89 3.70
N TYR A 35 5.44 5.81 3.52
CA TYR A 35 5.48 7.09 4.26
C TYR A 35 5.07 6.94 5.72
N LYS A 36 4.21 5.97 6.08
CA LYS A 36 3.95 5.64 7.49
C LYS A 36 5.21 5.28 8.26
N VAL A 37 6.12 4.51 7.65
CA VAL A 37 7.39 4.11 8.29
C VAL A 37 8.54 5.10 8.08
N ASN A 38 8.33 6.14 7.27
CA ASN A 38 9.30 7.21 7.02
C ASN A 38 8.66 8.60 7.19
N PRO A 39 8.13 8.92 8.40
CA PRO A 39 7.42 10.18 8.64
C PRO A 39 8.28 11.43 8.40
N GLN A 40 9.61 11.32 8.56
CA GLN A 40 10.57 12.39 8.29
C GLN A 40 10.56 12.90 6.85
N LEU A 41 10.02 12.13 5.90
CA LEU A 41 9.86 12.56 4.51
C LEU A 41 8.66 13.50 4.32
N ASN A 42 7.72 13.57 5.27
CA ASN A 42 6.53 14.42 5.21
C ASN A 42 5.76 14.27 3.88
N ASN A 43 5.65 13.04 3.37
CA ASN A 43 5.02 12.72 2.07
C ASN A 43 5.62 13.46 0.86
N ARG A 44 6.84 14.01 0.98
CA ARG A 44 7.51 14.65 -0.16
C ARG A 44 7.88 13.59 -1.19
N LYS A 45 7.82 13.95 -2.48
CA LYS A 45 8.33 13.10 -3.55
C LYS A 45 9.82 12.81 -3.35
N LEU A 46 10.18 11.54 -3.54
CA LEU A 46 11.57 11.11 -3.56
C LEU A 46 12.32 11.80 -4.70
N GLN A 47 13.52 12.28 -4.40
CA GLN A 47 14.45 12.88 -5.33
C GLN A 47 15.50 11.85 -5.74
N PRO A 48 16.20 12.02 -6.88
CA PRO A 48 17.26 11.09 -7.31
C PRO A 48 18.38 10.86 -6.27
N GLY A 49 18.58 11.81 -5.34
CA GLY A 49 19.51 11.69 -4.23
C GLY A 49 19.05 10.77 -3.09
N ASP A 50 17.75 10.47 -2.99
CA ASP A 50 17.15 9.64 -1.94
C ASP A 50 17.34 8.13 -2.19
N ARG A 51 18.55 7.72 -2.58
CA ARG A 51 18.83 6.37 -3.09
C ARG A 51 18.38 5.26 -2.15
N GLU A 52 18.62 5.43 -0.85
CA GLU A 52 18.26 4.46 0.18
C GLU A 52 16.74 4.31 0.31
N TYR A 53 16.01 5.42 0.26
CA TYR A 53 14.55 5.43 0.29
C TYR A 53 13.93 4.87 -1.00
N ILE A 54 14.51 5.19 -2.16
CA ILE A 54 14.08 4.63 -3.45
C ILE A 54 14.23 3.10 -3.42
N ARG A 55 15.38 2.58 -2.96
CA ARG A 55 15.61 1.14 -2.83
C ARG A 55 14.62 0.50 -1.86
N GLN A 56 14.36 1.15 -0.73
CA GLN A 56 13.39 0.68 0.25
C GLN A 56 11.97 0.62 -0.33
N TRP A 57 11.55 1.67 -1.04
CA TRP A 57 10.25 1.73 -1.70
C TRP A 57 10.09 0.62 -2.75
N GLN A 58 11.11 0.41 -3.59
CA GLN A 58 11.11 -0.65 -4.61
C GLN A 58 10.96 -2.05 -3.99
N ARG A 59 11.73 -2.35 -2.95
CA ARG A 59 11.63 -3.63 -2.24
C ARG A 59 10.27 -3.83 -1.57
N LEU A 60 9.72 -2.77 -1.00
CA LEU A 60 8.38 -2.81 -0.42
C LEU A 60 7.33 -3.07 -1.51
N ARG A 61 7.43 -2.41 -2.66
CA ARG A 61 6.56 -2.63 -3.81
C ARG A 61 6.58 -4.08 -4.28
N GLU A 62 7.77 -4.67 -4.42
CA GLU A 62 7.94 -6.08 -4.80
C GLU A 62 7.29 -7.04 -3.78
N ALA A 63 7.34 -6.70 -2.48
CA ALA A 63 6.68 -7.48 -1.45
C ALA A 63 5.14 -7.32 -1.46
N ILE A 64 4.64 -6.14 -1.82
CA ILE A 64 3.20 -5.82 -1.86
C ILE A 64 2.54 -6.35 -3.12
N ASP A 65 3.19 -6.26 -4.28
CA ASP A 65 2.62 -6.62 -5.59
C ASP A 65 1.83 -7.95 -5.58
N PRO A 66 2.39 -9.11 -5.17
CA PRO A 66 1.65 -10.37 -5.19
C PRO A 66 0.48 -10.43 -4.20
N ARG A 67 0.42 -9.50 -3.25
CA ARG A 67 -0.59 -9.38 -2.18
C ARG A 67 -1.73 -8.43 -2.55
N VAL A 68 -1.72 -7.83 -3.74
CA VAL A 68 -2.82 -6.98 -4.21
C VAL A 68 -3.73 -7.79 -5.14
N LYS A 69 -4.98 -7.95 -4.70
CA LYS A 69 -6.03 -8.74 -5.36
C LYS A 69 -7.30 -7.90 -5.48
N SER A 70 -8.25 -8.34 -6.31
CA SER A 70 -9.50 -7.60 -6.43
C SER A 70 -10.28 -7.66 -5.12
N VAL A 71 -11.08 -6.64 -4.84
CA VAL A 71 -11.97 -6.61 -3.67
C VAL A 71 -12.87 -7.86 -3.63
N GLN A 72 -13.31 -8.36 -4.80
CA GLN A 72 -14.16 -9.55 -4.89
C GLN A 72 -13.45 -10.83 -4.46
N GLU A 73 -12.13 -10.91 -4.61
CA GLU A 73 -11.33 -12.05 -4.15
C GLU A 73 -11.06 -11.99 -2.64
N VAL A 74 -11.02 -10.79 -2.05
CA VAL A 74 -10.52 -10.57 -0.68
C VAL A 74 -11.63 -10.36 0.33
N CYS A 75 -12.65 -9.59 -0.01
CA CYS A 75 -13.67 -9.16 0.93
C CYS A 75 -14.85 -10.14 0.97
N TYR A 76 -15.32 -10.48 2.17
CA TYR A 76 -16.38 -11.48 2.37
C TYR A 76 -17.73 -11.07 1.75
N ARG A 77 -18.01 -9.77 1.64
CA ARG A 77 -19.22 -9.19 1.03
C ARG A 77 -18.89 -7.83 0.40
N PRO A 78 -18.29 -7.78 -0.80
CA PRO A 78 -18.18 -6.52 -1.52
C PRO A 78 -19.58 -5.97 -1.80
N GLU A 79 -19.74 -4.65 -1.74
CA GLU A 79 -20.99 -4.03 -2.15
C GLU A 79 -21.24 -4.27 -3.65
N PRO A 80 -22.50 -4.40 -4.10
CA PRO A 80 -22.79 -4.54 -5.53
C PRO A 80 -22.22 -3.37 -6.34
N GLY A 81 -21.30 -3.64 -7.25
CA GLY A 81 -20.63 -2.63 -8.06
C GLY A 81 -19.35 -2.05 -7.43
N GLU A 82 -18.98 -2.47 -6.22
CA GLU A 82 -17.67 -2.19 -5.67
C GLU A 82 -16.60 -2.79 -6.58
N THR A 83 -15.68 -1.96 -7.06
CA THR A 83 -14.58 -2.36 -7.94
C THR A 83 -13.31 -1.72 -7.39
N GLY A 84 -12.19 -2.45 -7.44
CA GLY A 84 -10.94 -1.96 -6.88
C GLY A 84 -9.99 -3.08 -6.52
N TRP A 85 -8.97 -2.72 -5.75
CA TRP A 85 -7.87 -3.58 -5.39
C TRP A 85 -7.54 -3.41 -3.92
N GLU A 86 -7.42 -4.53 -3.22
CA GLU A 86 -7.12 -4.57 -1.80
C GLU A 86 -5.92 -5.46 -1.50
N PHE A 87 -5.30 -5.17 -0.36
CA PHE A 87 -4.23 -5.98 0.18
C PHE A 87 -4.79 -7.29 0.74
N THR A 88 -4.02 -8.37 0.65
CA THR A 88 -4.39 -9.68 1.20
C THR A 88 -3.16 -10.48 1.59
N THR A 89 -3.37 -11.60 2.27
CA THR A 89 -2.33 -12.59 2.50
C THR A 89 -2.17 -13.50 1.27
N ILE A 90 -1.02 -14.17 1.14
CA ILE A 90 -0.78 -15.11 0.03
C ILE A 90 -0.53 -16.52 0.56
N ASN A 91 -0.91 -17.55 -0.19
CA ASN A 91 -0.50 -18.95 0.02
C ASN A 91 -0.75 -19.48 1.45
N GLY A 92 -1.91 -19.19 2.05
CA GLY A 92 -2.24 -19.65 3.41
C GLY A 92 -1.44 -18.96 4.52
N GLN A 93 -0.71 -17.88 4.21
CA GLN A 93 -0.07 -17.05 5.21
C GLN A 93 -1.10 -16.39 6.11
N THR A 94 -0.75 -16.28 7.40
CA THR A 94 -1.51 -15.44 8.34
C THR A 94 -1.25 -13.96 8.07
N TYR A 95 -2.12 -13.10 8.61
CA TYR A 95 -1.89 -11.66 8.62
C TYR A 95 -0.57 -11.31 9.31
N ASP A 96 -0.28 -11.96 10.45
CA ASP A 96 0.97 -11.75 11.18
C ASP A 96 2.20 -12.05 10.33
N GLN A 97 2.24 -13.21 9.65
CA GLN A 97 3.34 -13.58 8.77
C GLN A 97 3.52 -12.60 7.60
N THR A 98 2.41 -12.03 7.13
CA THR A 98 2.43 -11.02 6.07
C THR A 98 3.07 -9.73 6.57
N TYR A 99 2.65 -9.23 7.73
CA TYR A 99 3.21 -8.02 8.32
C TYR A 99 4.65 -8.19 8.80
N ASP A 100 5.03 -9.36 9.30
CA ASP A 100 6.42 -9.70 9.63
C ASP A 100 7.31 -9.58 8.39
N ARG A 101 6.85 -10.10 7.24
CA ARG A 101 7.59 -10.00 5.97
C ARG A 101 7.70 -8.56 5.48
N LEU A 102 6.65 -7.75 5.61
CA LEU A 102 6.72 -6.32 5.26
C LEU A 102 7.70 -5.58 6.18
N ALA A 103 7.69 -5.89 7.47
CA ALA A 103 8.62 -5.31 8.44
C ALA A 103 10.07 -5.70 8.13
N ASP A 104 10.34 -6.98 7.86
CA ASP A 104 11.64 -7.48 7.41
C ASP A 104 12.12 -6.73 6.16
N THR A 105 11.24 -6.51 5.20
CA THR A 105 11.57 -5.84 3.94
C THR A 105 12.11 -4.43 4.20
N ILE A 106 11.47 -3.67 5.09
CA ILE A 106 11.93 -2.33 5.48
C ILE A 106 13.20 -2.39 6.33
N PHE A 107 13.19 -3.25 7.36
CA PHE A 107 14.30 -3.37 8.32
C PHE A 107 15.61 -3.75 7.62
N TYR A 108 15.62 -4.83 6.82
CA TYR A 108 16.84 -5.23 6.08
C TYR A 108 17.18 -4.30 4.92
N SER A 109 16.26 -3.43 4.49
CA SER A 109 16.60 -2.36 3.55
C SER A 109 17.41 -1.24 4.20
N ARG A 110 17.21 -0.99 5.50
CA ARG A 110 17.98 -0.05 6.32
C ARG A 110 19.26 -0.67 6.87
N HIS A 111 19.26 -1.99 7.08
CA HIS A 111 20.38 -2.77 7.60
C HIS A 111 20.86 -3.82 6.59
N PRO A 112 21.35 -3.43 5.41
CA PRO A 112 21.74 -4.36 4.35
C PRO A 112 22.82 -5.37 4.80
N GLN A 113 23.69 -4.98 5.74
CA GLN A 113 24.70 -5.83 6.36
C GLN A 113 24.13 -7.01 7.17
N ARG A 114 22.83 -7.00 7.48
CA ARG A 114 22.13 -8.05 8.24
C ARG A 114 21.15 -8.87 7.40
N THR A 115 21.15 -8.67 6.08
CA THR A 115 20.17 -9.29 5.17
C THR A 115 20.06 -10.81 5.41
N ARG A 116 18.84 -11.31 5.65
CA ARG A 116 18.51 -12.73 5.92
C ARG A 116 19.07 -13.32 7.22
N GLN A 117 19.63 -12.51 8.12
CA GLN A 117 20.04 -12.97 9.44
C GLN A 117 18.97 -12.61 10.47
N PRO A 118 18.50 -13.55 11.31
CA PRO A 118 17.60 -13.24 12.40
C PRO A 118 18.18 -12.14 13.30
N ILE A 119 17.34 -11.23 13.77
CA ILE A 119 17.75 -10.23 14.74
C ILE A 119 18.20 -10.95 16.03
N PRO A 120 19.43 -10.72 16.53
CA PRO A 120 19.90 -11.35 17.76
C PRO A 120 18.99 -11.02 18.94
N LYS A 121 18.69 -12.00 19.79
CA LYS A 121 17.76 -11.84 20.93
C LYS A 121 18.20 -10.78 21.95
N ASN A 122 19.49 -10.46 22.00
CA ASN A 122 20.07 -9.44 22.87
C ASN A 122 20.19 -8.05 22.20
N ASP A 123 19.83 -7.91 20.92
CA ASP A 123 19.88 -6.64 20.19
C ASP A 123 18.56 -5.87 20.33
N GLN A 124 18.38 -5.27 21.52
CA GLN A 124 17.13 -4.58 21.86
C GLN A 124 16.82 -3.38 20.94
N ILE A 125 17.85 -2.74 20.38
CA ILE A 125 17.69 -1.60 19.45
C ILE A 125 17.05 -2.10 18.15
N SER A 126 17.63 -3.14 17.55
CA SER A 126 17.10 -3.72 16.31
C SER A 126 15.70 -4.31 16.50
N ILE A 127 15.45 -4.98 17.63
CA ILE A 127 14.13 -5.54 17.97
C ILE A 127 13.09 -4.42 18.08
N SER A 128 13.45 -3.31 18.74
CA SER A 128 12.55 -2.17 18.92
C SER A 128 12.24 -1.47 17.60
N GLU A 129 13.25 -1.26 16.74
CA GLU A 129 13.04 -0.70 15.40
C GLU A 129 12.12 -1.60 14.57
N TRP A 130 12.42 -2.89 14.49
CA TRP A 130 11.62 -3.84 13.71
C TRP A 130 10.17 -3.88 14.19
N SER A 131 9.96 -3.87 15.51
CA SER A 131 8.62 -3.88 16.12
C SER A 131 7.84 -2.60 15.79
N ALA A 132 8.50 -1.44 15.82
CA ALA A 132 7.88 -0.17 15.43
C ALA A 132 7.49 -0.16 13.95
N ILE A 133 8.38 -0.63 13.06
CA ILE A 133 8.07 -0.79 11.63
C ILE A 133 6.84 -1.69 11.46
N ARG A 134 6.82 -2.85 12.11
CA ARG A 134 5.71 -3.81 12.02
C ARG A 134 4.39 -3.19 12.47
N GLN A 135 4.39 -2.43 13.55
CA GLN A 135 3.21 -1.76 14.06
C GLN A 135 2.63 -0.76 13.06
N TYR A 136 3.48 0.05 12.41
CA TYR A 136 3.06 1.00 11.39
C TYR A 136 2.55 0.34 10.11
N MET A 137 3.01 -0.87 9.81
CA MET A 137 2.64 -1.62 8.61
C MET A 137 1.24 -2.22 8.67
N PHE A 138 0.64 -2.32 9.85
CA PHE A 138 -0.70 -2.88 10.01
C PHE A 138 -1.75 -2.02 9.28
N ILE A 139 -2.50 -2.66 8.40
CA ILE A 139 -3.67 -2.09 7.72
C ILE A 139 -4.86 -3.01 7.89
N SER A 140 -6.03 -2.41 8.06
CA SER A 140 -7.28 -3.13 7.94
C SER A 140 -7.70 -3.12 6.48
N ASN A 141 -8.12 -4.28 5.97
CA ASN A 141 -8.64 -4.44 4.62
C ASN A 141 -10.16 -4.45 4.67
N CYS A 142 -10.83 -4.05 3.59
CA CYS A 142 -12.28 -4.18 3.44
C CYS A 142 -13.11 -3.34 4.45
N GLY A 143 -12.61 -2.17 4.86
CA GLY A 143 -13.43 -1.16 5.55
C GLY A 143 -13.77 -1.43 7.03
N LEU A 144 -12.95 -2.18 7.77
CA LEU A 144 -13.07 -2.32 9.24
C LEU A 144 -12.12 -1.41 10.01
#